data_AF-A0A957VQW6-F1
#
_entry.id   AF-A0A957VQW6-F1
#
_cell.length_a   1.000
_cell.length_b   1.000
_cell.length_c   1.000
_cell.angle_alpha   90.00
_cell.angle_beta   90.00
_cell.angle_gamma   90.00
#
_symmetry.space_group_name_H-M   'P 1'
#
loop_
_entity.id
_entity.type
_entity.pdbx_description
1 polymer ?
#
loop_
_entity_poly.entity_id
_entity_poly.type
_entity_poly.pdbx_seq_one_letter_code
_entity_poly.pdbx_strand_id
1 'polypeptide(L)'
;MSIEIPGQTERFRFVRNDDGAERLAVHADQADTTPINPRLFGNFFEHLGFSAQGGVLAQLLMNPSLFAKHNLPPADLAGLLENGRIAEKLHRLSAEDRQAYADWRPHLRVTGFGLLILDDETEHGVPLPWKATPHDAVRGGQPGRVGHSVRLDLKSGPVRLGQGIFAPHQRQRRYEGYIWARALGDGMLTVTFRRRPGAAESAPLAHAALGRPGTRWTKLPFTLELPENGLHPLEPIDFNIEVEGTGTV
;
A
#
# COMPACT_ATOMS: atom_id res chain seq x y z
N MET A 1 0.75 -57.61 5.34
CA MET A 1 0.49 -57.05 6.68
C MET A 1 -0.02 -55.64 6.48
N SER A 2 -1.34 -55.46 6.49
CA SER A 2 -2.02 -54.18 6.33
C SER A 2 -2.17 -53.52 7.70
N ILE A 3 -1.79 -52.25 7.82
CA ILE A 3 -2.06 -51.44 9.01
C ILE A 3 -3.34 -50.67 8.69
N GLU A 4 -4.46 -51.05 9.32
CA GLU A 4 -5.69 -50.27 9.27
C GLU A 4 -5.56 -49.06 10.19
N ILE A 5 -5.70 -47.86 9.64
CA ILE A 5 -5.83 -46.62 10.42
C ILE A 5 -7.33 -46.39 10.64
N PRO A 6 -7.85 -46.50 11.88
CA PRO A 6 -9.28 -46.34 12.14
C PRO A 6 -9.78 -44.97 11.69
N GLY A 7 -10.79 -44.93 10.82
CA GLY A 7 -11.44 -43.70 10.33
C GLY A 7 -11.11 -43.27 8.90
N GLN A 8 -10.26 -44.00 8.16
CA GLN A 8 -10.15 -43.81 6.71
C GLN A 8 -11.25 -44.60 5.97
N THR A 9 -12.28 -43.92 5.49
CA THR A 9 -13.09 -44.45 4.36
C THR A 9 -12.15 -44.65 3.17
N GLU A 10 -12.07 -45.88 2.64
CA GLU A 10 -11.29 -46.27 1.44
C GLU A 10 -11.80 -45.55 0.17
N ARG A 11 -11.67 -44.23 0.07
CA ARG A 11 -11.95 -43.49 -1.18
C ARG A 11 -10.86 -43.69 -2.22
N PHE A 12 -9.67 -44.08 -1.76
CA PHE A 12 -8.53 -44.41 -2.60
C PHE A 12 -8.11 -45.82 -2.25
N ARG A 13 -8.27 -46.75 -3.20
CA ARG A 13 -7.70 -48.09 -3.09
C ARG A 13 -6.38 -48.11 -3.83
N PHE A 14 -5.29 -48.21 -3.09
CA PHE A 14 -4.01 -48.54 -3.70
C PHE A 14 -3.96 -50.04 -3.98
N VAL A 15 -3.82 -50.41 -5.25
CA VAL A 15 -3.57 -51.80 -5.67
C VAL A 15 -2.16 -51.87 -6.23
N ARG A 16 -1.30 -52.65 -5.59
CA ARG A 16 0.04 -52.91 -6.10
C ARG A 16 -0.07 -53.86 -7.30
N ASN A 17 0.47 -53.44 -8.45
CA ASN A 17 0.60 -54.28 -9.63
C ASN A 17 2.10 -54.57 -9.87
N ASP A 18 2.41 -55.81 -10.23
CA ASP A 18 3.80 -56.26 -10.45
C ASP A 18 4.28 -56.03 -11.90
N ASP A 19 3.43 -55.48 -12.77
CA ASP A 19 3.73 -55.18 -14.17
C ASP A 19 4.42 -53.82 -14.37
N GLY A 20 4.66 -53.08 -13.29
CA GLY A 20 5.32 -51.77 -13.31
C GLY A 20 4.48 -50.64 -13.93
N ALA A 21 3.22 -50.88 -14.27
CA ALA A 21 2.35 -49.87 -14.87
C ALA A 21 1.45 -49.18 -13.84
N GLU A 22 1.54 -47.86 -13.79
CA GLU A 22 0.67 -47.01 -12.96
C GLU A 22 -0.69 -46.85 -13.62
N ARG A 23 -1.78 -47.11 -12.88
CA ARG A 23 -3.16 -46.99 -13.38
C ARG A 23 -4.03 -46.24 -12.36
N LEU A 24 -4.85 -45.31 -12.86
CA LEU A 24 -5.88 -44.60 -12.12
C LEU A 24 -7.25 -44.91 -12.72
N ALA A 25 -8.14 -45.53 -11.94
CA ALA A 25 -9.54 -45.75 -12.33
C ALA A 25 -10.43 -44.68 -11.69
N VAL A 26 -11.26 -44.01 -12.49
CA VAL A 26 -12.22 -43.00 -12.03
C VAL A 26 -13.63 -43.46 -12.42
N HIS A 27 -14.46 -43.71 -11.42
CA HIS A 27 -15.85 -44.17 -11.59
C HIS A 27 -16.83 -42.99 -11.46
N ALA A 28 -16.82 -42.10 -12.44
CA ALA A 28 -17.60 -40.85 -12.39
C ALA A 28 -19.14 -41.06 -12.47
N ASP A 29 -19.59 -42.24 -12.86
CA ASP A 29 -20.99 -42.68 -12.96
C ASP A 29 -21.53 -43.32 -11.67
N GLN A 30 -20.68 -43.55 -10.68
CA GLN A 30 -21.05 -44.16 -9.41
C GLN A 30 -21.18 -43.09 -8.32
N ALA A 31 -22.39 -42.95 -7.78
CA ALA A 31 -22.64 -42.01 -6.68
C ALA A 31 -22.16 -42.58 -5.34
N ASP A 32 -21.34 -41.83 -4.60
CA ASP A 32 -20.94 -42.12 -3.22
C ASP A 32 -21.85 -41.34 -2.25
N THR A 33 -22.37 -42.00 -1.22
CA THR A 33 -23.21 -41.39 -0.16
C THR A 33 -22.39 -40.72 0.94
N THR A 34 -21.06 -40.87 0.93
CA THR A 34 -20.19 -40.32 1.96
C THR A 34 -20.18 -38.79 1.87
N PRO A 35 -20.44 -38.06 2.97
CA PRO A 35 -20.41 -36.61 2.97
C PRO A 35 -19.08 -36.05 2.42
N ILE A 36 -19.16 -35.04 1.55
CA ILE A 36 -17.97 -34.31 1.11
C ILE A 36 -17.42 -33.55 2.33
N ASN A 37 -16.13 -33.70 2.61
CA ASN A 37 -15.49 -32.97 3.71
C ASN A 37 -15.67 -31.46 3.46
N PRO A 38 -16.30 -30.69 4.37
CA PRO A 38 -16.53 -29.25 4.17
C PRO A 38 -15.22 -28.45 4.13
N ARG A 39 -14.09 -29.05 4.51
CA ARG A 39 -12.73 -28.47 4.44
C ARG A 39 -11.96 -28.86 3.17
N LEU A 40 -12.63 -29.48 2.19
CA LEU A 40 -12.00 -29.86 0.92
C LEU A 40 -11.45 -28.64 0.16
N PHE A 41 -12.13 -27.49 0.29
CA PHE A 41 -11.70 -26.24 -0.30
C PHE A 41 -11.30 -25.25 0.79
N GLY A 42 -10.15 -24.62 0.60
CA GLY A 42 -9.64 -23.58 1.47
C GLY A 42 -8.71 -22.67 0.68
N ASN A 43 -8.49 -21.47 1.20
CA ASN A 43 -7.51 -20.55 0.65
C ASN A 43 -6.22 -20.66 1.46
N PHE A 44 -5.09 -20.77 0.76
CA PHE A 44 -3.79 -20.51 1.33
C PHE A 44 -3.48 -19.01 1.17
N PHE A 45 -3.01 -18.37 2.24
CA PHE A 45 -2.68 -16.95 2.23
C PHE A 45 -1.32 -16.73 2.89
N GLU A 46 -0.41 -16.15 2.13
CA GLU A 46 0.86 -15.64 2.61
C GLU A 46 1.13 -14.28 1.97
N HIS A 47 2.01 -13.50 2.59
CA HIS A 47 2.45 -12.23 2.00
C HIS A 47 3.46 -12.47 0.89
N LEU A 48 2.97 -12.80 -0.29
CA LEU A 48 3.74 -12.85 -1.53
C LEU A 48 3.12 -11.91 -2.56
N GLY A 49 3.97 -11.16 -3.26
CA GLY A 49 3.54 -10.20 -4.28
C GLY A 49 2.42 -9.29 -3.78
N PHE A 50 2.68 -8.56 -2.68
CA PHE A 50 1.74 -7.56 -2.17
C PHE A 50 0.30 -8.07 -1.91
N SER A 51 0.11 -9.37 -1.72
CA SER A 51 -1.20 -9.98 -1.45
C SER A 51 -1.86 -9.44 -0.18
N ALA A 52 -1.05 -9.06 0.82
CA ALA A 52 -1.49 -8.42 2.06
C ALA A 52 -1.42 -6.90 1.95
N GLN A 53 -0.26 -6.30 2.20
CA GLN A 53 -0.02 -4.86 2.00
C GLN A 53 -0.04 -4.54 0.50
N GLY A 54 -0.91 -3.64 0.06
CA GLY A 54 -1.19 -3.41 -1.37
C GLY A 54 -2.14 -4.45 -1.99
N GLY A 55 -2.80 -5.26 -1.17
CA GLY A 55 -3.75 -6.28 -1.60
C GLY A 55 -4.98 -6.28 -0.72
N VAL A 56 -5.16 -7.34 0.08
CA VAL A 56 -6.34 -7.48 0.95
C VAL A 56 -6.36 -6.52 2.13
N LEU A 57 -5.20 -6.00 2.56
CA LEU A 57 -5.14 -4.98 3.61
C LEU A 57 -5.51 -3.62 3.03
N ALA A 58 -6.57 -3.01 3.57
CA ALA A 58 -7.07 -1.70 3.14
C ALA A 58 -6.17 -0.49 3.51
N GLN A 59 -4.91 -0.74 3.85
CA GLN A 59 -3.92 0.32 4.09
C GLN A 59 -3.57 0.96 2.74
N LEU A 60 -3.76 2.28 2.65
CA LEU A 60 -3.41 3.06 1.45
C LEU A 60 -1.95 3.50 1.44
N LEU A 61 -1.39 3.77 2.61
CA LEU A 61 -0.04 4.31 2.72
C LEU A 61 1.01 3.21 2.74
N MET A 62 2.02 3.35 1.90
CA MET A 62 3.24 2.54 1.95
C MET A 62 4.17 3.09 3.03
N ASN A 63 4.88 2.19 3.71
CA ASN A 63 5.77 2.54 4.83
C ASN A 63 5.13 3.53 5.84
N PRO A 64 3.94 3.23 6.40
CA PRO A 64 3.21 4.13 7.30
C PRO A 64 3.92 4.36 8.64
N SER A 65 4.90 3.53 8.96
CA SER A 65 5.75 3.63 10.16
C SER A 65 7.10 4.29 9.90
N LEU A 66 7.31 4.84 8.69
CA LEU A 66 8.44 5.71 8.37
C LEU A 66 9.82 5.06 8.62
N PHE A 67 9.94 3.76 8.32
CA PHE A 67 11.23 3.08 8.39
C PHE A 67 12.21 3.74 7.42
N ALA A 68 13.37 4.13 7.95
CA ALA A 68 14.34 4.93 7.21
C ALA A 68 15.07 4.13 6.14
N LYS A 69 15.29 2.83 6.39
CA LYS A 69 15.96 1.93 5.45
C LYS A 69 14.92 1.06 4.76
N HIS A 70 14.80 1.19 3.45
CA HIS A 70 13.89 0.38 2.62
C HIS A 70 14.50 -0.95 2.18
N ASN A 71 15.84 -1.10 2.23
CA ASN A 71 16.58 -2.33 1.90
C ASN A 71 16.30 -2.90 0.49
N LEU A 72 15.90 -2.05 -0.46
CA LEU A 72 15.70 -2.45 -1.85
C LEU A 72 17.02 -2.39 -2.60
N PRO A 73 17.37 -3.41 -3.41
CA PRO A 73 18.43 -3.30 -4.40
C PRO A 73 18.18 -2.11 -5.36
N PRO A 74 19.23 -1.42 -5.82
CA PRO A 74 19.07 -0.27 -6.72
C PRO A 74 18.28 -0.58 -8.01
N ALA A 75 18.47 -1.77 -8.58
CA ALA A 75 17.74 -2.20 -9.78
C ALA A 75 16.23 -2.36 -9.52
N ASP A 76 15.86 -2.90 -8.37
CA ASP A 76 14.46 -3.08 -7.98
C ASP A 76 13.80 -1.73 -7.72
N LEU A 77 14.48 -0.83 -7.02
CA LEU A 77 14.02 0.54 -6.79
C LEU A 77 13.80 1.29 -8.12
N ALA A 78 14.76 1.20 -9.03
CA ALA A 78 14.64 1.82 -10.36
C ALA A 78 13.43 1.26 -11.14
N GLY A 79 13.19 -0.06 -11.07
CA GLY A 79 12.01 -0.69 -11.66
C GLY A 79 10.69 -0.21 -11.05
N LEU A 80 10.62 -0.09 -9.72
CA LEU A 80 9.43 0.43 -9.02
C LEU A 80 9.14 1.89 -9.38
N LEU A 81 10.18 2.72 -9.45
CA LEU A 81 10.06 4.12 -9.86
C LEU A 81 9.59 4.25 -11.31
N GLU A 82 10.10 3.41 -12.21
CA GLU A 82 9.67 3.43 -13.61
C GLU A 82 8.21 2.99 -13.75
N ASN A 83 7.79 1.95 -13.02
CA ASN A 83 6.38 1.57 -12.97
C ASN A 83 5.49 2.71 -12.46
N GLY A 84 5.97 3.46 -11.46
CA GLY A 84 5.28 4.65 -10.93
C GLY A 84 5.13 5.76 -11.96
N ARG A 85 6.19 6.09 -12.70
CA ARG A 85 6.13 7.08 -13.79
C ARG A 85 5.14 6.68 -14.88
N ILE A 86 5.11 5.40 -15.24
CA ILE A 86 4.16 4.88 -16.22
C ILE A 86 2.73 4.99 -15.68
N ALA A 87 2.48 4.51 -14.46
CA ALA A 87 1.15 4.55 -13.86
C ALA A 87 0.64 5.99 -13.70
N GLU A 88 1.50 6.93 -13.30
CA GLU A 88 1.13 8.34 -13.14
C GLU A 88 0.64 8.96 -14.45
N LYS A 89 1.25 8.65 -15.61
CA LYS A 89 0.82 9.25 -16.88
C LYS A 89 -0.47 8.65 -17.45
N LEU A 90 -0.83 7.41 -17.09
CA LEU A 90 -1.95 6.68 -17.73
C LEU A 90 -3.27 7.45 -17.69
N HIS A 91 -3.60 8.11 -16.57
CA HIS A 91 -4.85 8.86 -16.45
C HIS A 91 -4.95 10.06 -17.39
N ARG A 92 -3.82 10.62 -17.83
CA ARG A 92 -3.75 11.78 -18.73
C ARG A 92 -3.76 11.40 -20.21
N LEU A 93 -3.48 10.13 -20.53
CA LEU A 93 -3.46 9.65 -21.90
C LEU A 93 -4.88 9.57 -22.48
N SER A 94 -4.99 9.83 -23.79
CA SER A 94 -6.19 9.55 -24.57
C SER A 94 -6.50 8.04 -24.59
N ALA A 95 -7.72 7.66 -24.98
CA ALA A 95 -8.07 6.25 -25.10
C ALA A 95 -7.21 5.51 -26.16
N GLU A 96 -6.85 6.21 -27.24
CA GLU A 96 -5.99 5.67 -28.31
C GLU A 96 -4.56 5.46 -27.80
N ASP A 97 -3.97 6.46 -27.14
CA ASP A 97 -2.60 6.35 -26.60
C ASP A 97 -2.47 5.30 -25.51
N ARG A 98 -3.54 5.04 -24.75
CA ARG A 98 -3.58 3.98 -23.74
C ARG A 98 -3.45 2.59 -24.36
N GLN A 99 -3.80 2.40 -25.64
CA GLN A 99 -3.67 1.12 -26.31
C GLN A 99 -2.22 0.62 -26.37
N ALA A 100 -1.25 1.54 -26.41
CA ALA A 100 0.18 1.20 -26.33
C ALA A 100 0.58 0.52 -24.99
N TYR A 101 -0.28 0.61 -23.97
CA TYR A 101 -0.08 0.03 -22.64
C TYR A 101 -1.07 -1.11 -22.35
N ALA A 102 -1.81 -1.61 -23.35
CA ALA A 102 -2.81 -2.66 -23.14
C ALA A 102 -2.22 -3.93 -22.48
N ASP A 103 -1.00 -4.30 -22.85
CA ASP A 103 -0.27 -5.45 -22.29
C ASP A 103 0.76 -5.05 -21.23
N TRP A 104 0.86 -3.76 -20.90
CA TRP A 104 1.78 -3.30 -19.89
C TRP A 104 1.40 -3.88 -18.54
N ARG A 105 2.41 -4.40 -17.86
CA ARG A 105 2.33 -4.90 -16.50
C ARG A 105 3.63 -4.53 -15.80
N PRO A 106 3.58 -4.16 -14.51
CA PRO A 106 4.80 -3.85 -13.78
C PRO A 106 5.81 -4.99 -13.87
N HIS A 107 7.08 -4.66 -14.13
CA HIS A 107 8.11 -5.64 -14.53
C HIS A 107 8.66 -6.52 -13.39
N LEU A 108 8.21 -6.31 -12.15
CA LEU A 108 8.61 -7.17 -11.04
C LEU A 108 7.80 -8.46 -11.09
N ARG A 109 8.46 -9.60 -10.82
CA ARG A 109 7.88 -10.96 -10.86
C ARG A 109 6.87 -11.21 -9.73
N VAL A 110 5.91 -10.32 -9.54
CA VAL A 110 4.94 -10.26 -8.45
C VAL A 110 3.62 -9.64 -8.95
N THR A 111 2.50 -10.00 -8.32
CA THR A 111 1.17 -9.41 -8.53
C THR A 111 0.90 -8.30 -7.48
N GLY A 112 -0.19 -7.51 -7.56
CA GLY A 112 -0.64 -6.58 -6.49
C GLY A 112 -0.33 -5.06 -6.61
N PHE A 113 -0.81 -4.22 -5.69
CA PHE A 113 -0.66 -2.74 -5.71
C PHE A 113 0.62 -2.18 -5.04
N GLY A 114 1.63 -2.98 -4.72
CA GLY A 114 2.95 -2.48 -4.29
C GLY A 114 4.01 -2.46 -5.38
N LEU A 115 3.58 -2.49 -6.65
CA LEU A 115 4.46 -2.61 -7.81
C LEU A 115 5.01 -1.28 -8.33
N LEU A 116 4.72 -0.17 -7.64
CA LEU A 116 5.09 1.16 -8.06
C LEU A 116 5.50 2.03 -6.88
N ILE A 117 6.43 2.95 -7.13
CA ILE A 117 6.82 4.02 -6.22
C ILE A 117 6.64 5.33 -7.00
N LEU A 118 5.88 6.27 -6.44
CA LEU A 118 5.62 7.55 -7.09
C LEU A 118 6.62 8.63 -6.69
N ASP A 119 7.26 8.48 -5.52
CA ASP A 119 8.13 9.49 -4.93
C ASP A 119 9.33 8.82 -4.24
N ASP A 120 10.51 9.38 -4.46
CA ASP A 120 11.76 8.99 -3.78
C ASP A 120 12.57 10.24 -3.47
N GLU A 121 12.64 10.58 -2.17
CA GLU A 121 13.51 11.62 -1.63
C GLU A 121 14.48 11.06 -0.59
N THR A 122 14.88 9.80 -0.77
CA THR A 122 15.85 9.16 0.14
C THR A 122 17.21 9.86 0.15
N GLU A 123 17.60 10.51 -0.95
CA GLU A 123 18.81 11.34 -1.01
C GLU A 123 18.76 12.56 -0.08
N HIS A 124 17.55 13.07 0.21
CA HIS A 124 17.29 14.16 1.16
C HIS A 124 17.02 13.64 2.59
N GLY A 125 17.14 12.33 2.81
CA GLY A 125 16.91 11.70 4.12
C GLY A 125 15.43 11.49 4.46
N VAL A 126 14.52 11.58 3.48
CA VAL A 126 13.11 11.25 3.63
C VAL A 126 12.89 9.75 3.44
N PRO A 127 12.16 9.04 4.32
CA PRO A 127 11.89 7.61 4.15
C PRO A 127 11.11 7.31 2.86
N LEU A 128 11.57 6.34 2.07
CA LEU A 128 10.85 5.86 0.88
C LEU A 128 9.45 5.31 1.27
N PRO A 129 8.36 5.55 0.50
CA PRO A 129 8.24 6.38 -0.70
C PRO A 129 7.60 7.74 -0.40
N TRP A 130 8.06 8.42 0.65
CA TRP A 130 7.58 9.75 1.02
C TRP A 130 8.44 10.83 0.37
N LYS A 131 7.85 12.02 0.19
CA LYS A 131 8.49 13.25 -0.28
C LYS A 131 8.29 14.40 0.68
N ALA A 132 9.18 15.38 0.64
CA ALA A 132 9.10 16.58 1.46
C ALA A 132 8.97 17.84 0.59
N THR A 133 8.29 18.84 1.13
CA THR A 133 8.31 20.19 0.56
C THR A 133 8.44 21.21 1.70
N PRO A 134 9.53 22.01 1.74
CA PRO A 134 10.73 21.89 0.90
C PRO A 134 11.54 20.62 1.21
N HIS A 135 12.35 20.16 0.26
CA HIS A 135 13.08 18.87 0.33
C HIS A 135 13.88 18.65 1.62
N ASP A 136 14.55 19.69 2.12
CA ASP A 136 15.44 19.57 3.29
C ASP A 136 14.75 19.82 4.64
N ALA A 137 13.43 20.05 4.65
CA ALA A 137 12.68 20.33 5.88
C ALA A 137 12.28 19.07 6.66
N VAL A 138 12.47 17.88 6.09
CA VAL A 138 12.13 16.61 6.72
C VAL A 138 13.39 15.77 6.92
N ARG A 139 13.54 15.17 8.10
CA ARG A 139 14.58 14.19 8.36
C ARG A 139 13.99 12.90 8.92
N GLY A 140 14.23 11.78 8.24
CA GLY A 140 13.88 10.45 8.68
C GLY A 140 14.81 9.89 9.76
N GLY A 141 14.54 8.64 10.16
CA GLY A 141 15.37 7.90 11.12
C GLY A 141 15.35 8.46 12.54
N GLN A 142 14.35 9.28 12.87
CA GLN A 142 14.24 9.90 14.19
C GLN A 142 13.55 8.93 15.18
N PRO A 143 13.82 9.03 16.49
CA PRO A 143 13.13 8.22 17.49
C PRO A 143 11.61 8.47 17.50
N GLY A 144 10.82 7.46 17.15
CA GLY A 144 9.36 7.51 17.11
C GLY A 144 8.67 6.95 18.35
N ARG A 145 7.32 6.95 18.35
CA ARG A 145 6.51 6.30 19.39
C ARG A 145 6.63 4.77 19.35
N VAL A 146 6.65 4.21 18.14
CA VAL A 146 6.81 2.78 17.83
C VAL A 146 7.78 2.71 16.65
N GLY A 147 9.08 2.52 16.92
CA GLY A 147 10.11 2.48 15.88
C GLY A 147 10.59 3.87 15.45
N HIS A 148 10.67 4.09 14.13
CA HIS A 148 11.17 5.33 13.55
C HIS A 148 10.07 6.40 13.45
N SER A 149 10.50 7.63 13.18
CA SER A 149 9.68 8.77 12.83
C SER A 149 10.46 9.67 11.87
N VAL A 150 9.77 10.70 11.39
CA VAL A 150 10.41 11.84 10.75
C VAL A 150 10.33 13.05 11.69
N ARG A 151 11.26 13.98 11.54
CA ARG A 151 11.19 15.32 12.14
C ARG A 151 10.93 16.33 11.02
N LEU A 152 9.95 17.21 11.22
CA LEU A 152 9.65 18.34 10.36
C LEU A 152 10.23 19.62 11.00
N ASP A 153 11.05 20.37 10.26
CA ASP A 153 11.67 21.63 10.72
C ASP A 153 11.02 22.83 10.04
N LEU A 154 10.28 23.64 10.82
CA LEU A 154 9.44 24.74 10.32
C LEU A 154 10.20 26.07 10.17
N LYS A 155 11.53 26.09 10.32
CA LYS A 155 12.35 27.33 10.29
C LYS A 155 12.18 28.14 9.00
N SER A 156 11.98 27.46 7.88
CA SER A 156 11.88 28.08 6.56
C SER A 156 10.43 28.31 6.10
N GLY A 157 9.46 28.09 6.99
CA GLY A 157 8.04 28.22 6.70
C GLY A 157 7.29 26.88 6.73
N PRO A 158 6.11 26.81 6.07
CA PRO A 158 5.30 25.61 6.01
C PRO A 158 6.05 24.39 5.46
N VAL A 159 5.80 23.23 6.06
CA VAL A 159 6.38 21.95 5.66
C VAL A 159 5.29 20.97 5.30
N ARG A 160 5.50 20.23 4.21
CA ARG A 160 4.62 19.16 3.76
C ARG A 160 5.41 17.86 3.69
N LEU A 161 4.88 16.81 4.31
CA LEU A 161 5.30 15.43 4.09
C LEU A 161 4.21 14.74 3.30
N GLY A 162 4.54 14.27 2.09
CA GLY A 162 3.58 13.71 1.15
C GLY A 162 3.92 12.30 0.67
N GLN A 163 2.90 11.58 0.21
CA GLN A 163 3.07 10.33 -0.53
C GLN A 163 1.99 10.25 -1.61
N GLY A 164 2.39 10.00 -2.85
CA GLY A 164 1.46 9.69 -3.93
C GLY A 164 0.73 8.37 -3.68
N ILE A 165 -0.58 8.36 -3.87
CA ILE A 165 -1.46 7.18 -3.74
C ILE A 165 -2.46 7.10 -4.89
N PHE A 166 -2.97 5.89 -5.14
CA PHE A 166 -4.16 5.66 -5.97
C PHE A 166 -5.35 5.38 -5.05
N ALA A 167 -6.19 6.40 -4.84
CA ALA A 167 -7.36 6.27 -3.99
C ALA A 167 -8.45 5.41 -4.68
N PRO A 168 -9.04 4.39 -4.02
CA PRO A 168 -10.12 3.57 -4.58
C PRO A 168 -11.47 4.32 -4.59
N HIS A 169 -11.47 5.54 -5.11
CA HIS A 169 -12.56 6.52 -5.00
C HIS A 169 -13.90 6.05 -5.58
N GLN A 170 -13.87 5.14 -6.56
CA GLN A 170 -15.07 4.54 -7.15
C GLN A 170 -15.81 3.59 -6.20
N ARG A 171 -15.12 3.05 -5.17
CA ARG A 171 -15.68 2.11 -4.20
C ARG A 171 -15.89 2.74 -2.84
N GLN A 172 -14.99 3.62 -2.43
CA GLN A 172 -14.99 4.25 -1.13
C GLN A 172 -14.50 5.68 -1.25
N ARG A 173 -15.22 6.63 -0.65
CA ARG A 173 -14.84 8.05 -0.63
C ARG A 173 -14.38 8.56 0.73
N ARG A 174 -14.77 7.87 1.81
CA ARG A 174 -14.42 8.22 3.19
C ARG A 174 -13.24 7.39 3.67
N TYR A 175 -12.20 8.06 4.13
CA TYR A 175 -10.95 7.47 4.56
C TYR A 175 -10.67 7.84 6.00
N GLU A 176 -10.37 6.85 6.82
CA GLU A 176 -10.09 7.03 8.25
C GLU A 176 -8.66 6.64 8.54
N GLY A 177 -8.02 7.41 9.41
CA GLY A 177 -6.64 7.18 9.78
C GLY A 177 -6.28 7.88 11.07
N TYR A 178 -5.02 7.73 11.45
CA TYR A 178 -4.45 8.47 12.58
C TYR A 178 -2.97 8.70 12.36
N ILE A 179 -2.45 9.75 12.99
CA ILE A 179 -1.02 10.05 13.05
C ILE A 179 -0.62 10.08 14.53
N TRP A 180 0.58 9.58 14.84
CA TRP A 180 1.21 9.87 16.12
C TRP A 180 2.12 11.07 15.93
N ALA A 181 1.89 12.14 16.70
CA ALA A 181 2.68 13.36 16.61
C ALA A 181 3.01 13.91 18.00
N ARG A 182 4.09 14.67 18.06
CA ARG A 182 4.43 15.57 19.17
C ARG A 182 5.03 16.82 18.55
N ALA A 183 5.05 17.94 19.26
CA ALA A 183 5.64 19.18 18.77
C ALA A 183 6.46 19.88 19.85
N LEU A 184 7.52 20.56 19.41
CA LEU A 184 8.27 21.55 20.17
C LEU A 184 8.14 22.88 19.43
N GLY A 185 7.11 23.65 19.77
CA GLY A 185 6.71 24.83 19.03
C GLY A 185 5.19 24.89 18.86
N ASP A 186 4.71 25.74 17.97
CA ASP A 186 3.29 25.97 17.69
C ASP A 186 2.80 25.36 16.36
N GLY A 187 3.60 24.48 15.75
CA GLY A 187 3.25 23.72 14.55
C GLY A 187 1.83 23.13 14.59
N MET A 188 0.99 23.61 13.68
CA MET A 188 -0.40 23.20 13.47
C MET A 188 -0.44 22.14 12.38
N LEU A 189 -1.06 20.99 12.66
CA LEU A 189 -1.14 19.88 11.70
C LEU A 189 -2.47 19.89 10.95
N THR A 190 -2.38 19.72 9.64
CA THR A 190 -3.51 19.44 8.75
C THR A 190 -3.16 18.24 7.89
N VAL A 191 -4.11 17.32 7.71
CA VAL A 191 -3.96 16.24 6.74
C VAL A 191 -4.79 16.57 5.52
N THR A 192 -4.26 16.35 4.32
CA THR A 192 -4.96 16.67 3.07
C THR A 192 -4.83 15.58 2.01
N PHE A 193 -5.82 15.52 1.13
CA PHE A 193 -5.68 14.96 -0.21
C PHE A 193 -5.57 16.10 -1.22
N ARG A 194 -4.58 16.02 -2.13
CA ARG A 194 -4.35 17.03 -3.17
C ARG A 194 -4.11 16.36 -4.52
N ARG A 195 -4.50 17.00 -5.62
CA ARG A 195 -4.17 16.52 -6.97
C ARG A 195 -2.66 16.56 -7.21
N ARG A 196 -2.18 15.71 -8.12
CA ARG A 196 -0.77 15.59 -8.53
C ARG A 196 -0.56 15.94 -10.02
N PRO A 197 0.47 16.74 -10.39
CA PRO A 197 1.28 17.60 -9.54
C PRO A 197 0.46 18.83 -9.13
N GLY A 198 0.14 18.96 -7.85
CA GLY A 198 -0.55 20.14 -7.36
C GLY A 198 0.47 21.19 -6.94
N ALA A 199 0.38 22.40 -7.50
CA ALA A 199 1.01 23.55 -6.86
C ALA A 199 0.50 23.62 -5.42
N ALA A 200 1.39 23.98 -4.47
CA ALA A 200 1.04 24.08 -3.05
C ALA A 200 -0.18 24.99 -2.79
N GLU A 201 -0.45 25.91 -3.72
CA GLU A 201 -1.53 26.89 -3.69
C GLU A 201 -2.90 26.37 -4.15
N SER A 202 -2.97 25.21 -4.82
CA SER A 202 -4.27 24.64 -5.22
C SER A 202 -5.08 24.18 -4.01
N ALA A 203 -6.40 24.37 -4.01
CA ALA A 203 -7.24 23.92 -2.90
C ALA A 203 -7.17 22.40 -2.73
N PRO A 204 -7.13 21.87 -1.48
CA PRO A 204 -7.16 20.43 -1.25
C PRO A 204 -8.50 19.83 -1.67
N LEU A 205 -8.46 18.58 -2.17
CA LEU A 205 -9.64 17.79 -2.50
C LEU A 205 -10.42 17.39 -1.25
N ALA A 206 -9.69 17.12 -0.17
CA ALA A 206 -10.22 16.82 1.15
C ALA A 206 -9.19 17.27 2.20
N HIS A 207 -9.63 17.70 3.36
CA HIS A 207 -8.72 18.07 4.46
C HIS A 207 -9.33 17.79 5.82
N ALA A 208 -8.47 17.62 6.83
CA ALA A 208 -8.82 17.51 8.23
C ALA A 208 -7.79 18.26 9.08
N ALA A 209 -8.24 19.25 9.84
CA ALA A 209 -7.40 19.96 10.80
C ALA A 209 -7.24 19.11 12.07
N LEU A 210 -5.99 18.81 12.45
CA LEU A 210 -5.67 18.00 13.64
C LEU A 210 -5.31 18.82 14.86
N GLY A 211 -5.13 20.13 14.69
CA GLY A 211 -4.72 21.01 15.77
C GLY A 211 -3.21 20.98 16.01
N ARG A 212 -2.81 21.58 17.13
CA ARG A 212 -1.43 21.61 17.61
C ARG A 212 -1.14 20.39 18.49
N PRO A 213 -0.16 19.53 18.15
CA PRO A 213 0.27 18.45 19.00
C PRO A 213 0.93 18.98 20.28
N GLY A 214 0.78 18.24 21.38
CA GLY A 214 1.52 18.51 22.61
C GLY A 214 2.98 18.08 22.53
N THR A 215 3.72 18.28 23.62
CA THR A 215 5.14 17.86 23.73
C THR A 215 5.32 16.35 23.87
N ARG A 216 4.23 15.60 24.12
CA ARG A 216 4.19 14.15 24.21
C ARG A 216 3.53 13.54 22.98
N TRP A 217 3.96 12.34 22.62
CA TRP A 217 3.35 11.56 21.56
C TRP A 217 1.85 11.38 21.80
N THR A 218 1.06 11.91 20.88
CA THR A 218 -0.40 11.89 20.92
C THR A 218 -0.92 11.27 19.64
N LYS A 219 -1.93 10.40 19.75
CA LYS A 219 -2.62 9.83 18.60
C LYS A 219 -3.69 10.83 18.14
N LEU A 220 -3.58 11.30 16.92
CA LEU A 220 -4.47 12.27 16.29
C LEU A 220 -5.27 11.56 15.20
N PRO A 221 -6.54 11.19 15.45
CA PRO A 221 -7.40 10.58 14.44
C PRO A 221 -7.85 11.62 13.40
N PHE A 222 -8.14 11.16 12.20
CA PHE A 222 -8.66 12.01 11.12
C PHE A 222 -9.61 11.26 10.19
N THR A 223 -10.43 12.01 9.49
CA THR A 223 -11.29 11.52 8.42
C THR A 223 -11.15 12.45 7.21
N LEU A 224 -10.90 11.88 6.04
CA LEU A 224 -10.90 12.59 4.77
C LEU A 224 -12.02 12.05 3.90
N GLU A 225 -12.77 12.93 3.24
CA GLU A 225 -13.83 12.53 2.33
C GLU A 225 -13.60 13.17 0.97
N LEU A 226 -13.37 12.33 -0.05
CA LEU A 226 -13.23 12.80 -1.42
C LEU A 226 -14.61 13.17 -2.00
N PRO A 227 -14.70 14.26 -2.79
CA PRO A 227 -15.95 14.62 -3.44
C PRO A 227 -16.38 13.58 -4.48
N GLU A 228 -17.69 13.50 -4.74
CA GLU A 228 -18.21 12.69 -5.83
C GLU A 228 -17.58 13.10 -7.16
N ASN A 229 -17.17 12.12 -7.97
CA ASN A 229 -16.55 12.38 -9.28
C ASN A 229 -15.34 13.35 -9.20
N GLY A 230 -14.69 13.42 -8.02
CA GLY A 230 -13.56 14.32 -7.78
C GLY A 230 -12.26 13.92 -8.49
N LEU A 231 -12.18 12.66 -8.95
CA LEU A 231 -11.00 12.08 -9.57
C LEU A 231 -11.38 11.31 -10.83
N HIS A 232 -10.50 11.35 -11.83
CA HIS A 232 -10.56 10.47 -12.98
C HIS A 232 -10.15 9.03 -12.59
N PRO A 233 -10.60 8.01 -13.35
CA PRO A 233 -10.09 6.67 -13.19
C PRO A 233 -8.55 6.64 -13.27
N LEU A 234 -7.92 5.98 -12.31
CA LEU A 234 -6.46 5.88 -12.17
C LEU A 234 -5.74 7.24 -11.99
N GLU A 235 -6.42 8.31 -11.60
CA GLU A 235 -5.75 9.55 -11.21
C GLU A 235 -5.07 9.38 -9.84
N PRO A 236 -3.74 9.49 -9.75
CA PRO A 236 -3.06 9.51 -8.45
C PRO A 236 -3.24 10.88 -7.78
N ILE A 237 -3.28 10.86 -6.46
CA ILE A 237 -3.32 12.05 -5.60
C ILE A 237 -2.22 11.96 -4.56
N ASP A 238 -1.87 13.07 -3.95
CA ASP A 238 -0.97 13.09 -2.80
C ASP A 238 -1.79 13.07 -1.50
N PHE A 239 -1.50 12.10 -0.63
CA PHE A 239 -1.79 12.21 0.80
C PHE A 239 -0.70 13.07 1.43
N ASN A 240 -1.08 14.10 2.19
CA ASN A 240 -0.13 15.02 2.79
C ASN A 240 -0.41 15.25 4.27
N ILE A 241 0.68 15.38 5.02
CA ILE A 241 0.73 15.95 6.35
C ILE A 241 1.34 17.33 6.18
N GLU A 242 0.54 18.37 6.39
CA GLU A 242 0.92 19.77 6.28
C GLU A 242 1.08 20.37 7.66
N VAL A 243 2.17 21.11 7.84
CA VAL A 243 2.50 21.75 9.12
C VAL A 243 2.84 23.21 8.89
N GLU A 244 2.14 24.09 9.59
CA GLU A 244 2.36 25.53 9.58
C GLU A 244 2.64 26.05 11.00
N GLY A 245 3.43 27.12 11.11
CA GLY A 245 3.84 27.70 12.39
C GLY A 245 5.36 27.66 12.57
N THR A 246 5.80 27.46 13.81
CA THR A 246 7.20 27.52 14.20
C THR A 246 7.62 26.30 15.03
N GLY A 247 8.93 26.07 15.07
CA GLY A 247 9.54 24.99 15.84
C GLY A 247 9.65 23.70 15.04
N THR A 248 9.48 22.56 15.73
CA THR A 248 9.61 21.23 15.12
C THR A 248 8.45 20.33 15.50
N VAL A 249 8.00 19.51 14.56
CA VAL A 249 7.03 18.43 14.78
C VAL A 249 7.73 17.09 14.60
#